data_AF-A0A954P642-F1
#
_entry.id   AF-A0A954P642-F1
#
_cell.length_a   1.000
_cell.length_b   1.000
_cell.length_c   1.000
_cell.angle_alpha   90.00
_cell.angle_beta   90.00
_cell.angle_gamma   90.00
#
_symmetry.space_group_name_H-M   'P 1'
#
loop_
_entity.id
_entity.type
_entity.pdbx_description
1 polymer ?
#
loop_
_entity_poly.entity_id
_entity_poly.type
_entity_poly.pdbx_seq_one_letter_code
_entity_poly.pdbx_strand_id
1 'polypeptide(L)'
;HPSFTSPENGPDAAATMTLVHAGPSGGELDITGFPIIHPVNYPTFHVGQMYSEHAGGGHVCLGDGSVRFVSENINLLTWAELASIGEGEVTGEY
;
A
#
# COMPACT_ATOMS: atom_id res chain seq x y z
N HIS A 1 1.85 -9.64 -10.98
CA HIS A 1 2.94 -10.03 -10.06
C HIS A 1 3.72 -8.75 -9.83
N PRO A 2 3.63 -8.13 -8.65
CA PRO A 2 4.23 -6.83 -8.40
C PRO A 2 5.76 -6.92 -8.54
N SER A 3 6.36 -5.89 -9.12
CA SER A 3 7.80 -5.82 -9.30
C SER A 3 8.44 -5.48 -7.96
N PHE A 4 9.17 -6.45 -7.40
CA PHE A 4 9.94 -6.24 -6.16
C PHE A 4 11.12 -5.26 -6.33
N THR A 5 11.43 -4.85 -7.57
CA THR A 5 12.51 -3.89 -7.86
C THR A 5 12.12 -2.97 -9.02
N SER A 6 11.99 -1.67 -8.78
CA SER A 6 11.84 -0.65 -9.83
C SER A 6 12.81 0.51 -9.56
N PRO A 7 13.32 1.21 -10.61
CA PRO A 7 14.16 2.40 -10.45
C PRO A 7 13.49 3.53 -9.68
N GLU A 8 12.16 3.52 -9.65
CA GLU A 8 11.32 4.58 -9.07
C GLU A 8 11.02 4.33 -7.58
N ASN A 9 11.26 3.13 -7.04
CA ASN A 9 10.90 2.72 -5.66
C ASN A 9 11.93 3.16 -4.59
N GLY A 10 12.45 4.38 -4.73
CA GLY A 10 13.33 5.00 -3.72
C GLY A 10 12.60 5.31 -2.41
N PRO A 11 13.33 5.68 -1.33
CA PRO A 11 12.74 6.02 -0.04
C PRO A 11 11.63 7.07 -0.25
N ASP A 12 10.39 6.71 0.10
CA ASP A 12 9.13 7.47 -0.11
C ASP A 12 8.40 7.35 -1.47
N ALA A 13 8.76 6.42 -2.36
CA ALA A 13 8.02 6.22 -3.61
C ALA A 13 6.91 5.16 -3.51
N ALA A 14 5.86 5.50 -2.78
CA ALA A 14 4.54 4.88 -2.92
C ALA A 14 3.50 5.98 -3.01
N ALA A 15 3.22 6.39 -4.23
CA ALA A 15 1.99 7.08 -4.58
C ALA A 15 1.72 6.74 -6.03
N THR A 16 0.50 6.31 -6.34
CA THR A 16 0.07 5.98 -7.70
C THR A 16 -1.11 4.99 -7.61
N MET A 17 -2.37 5.45 -7.60
CA MET A 17 -3.67 4.83 -7.28
C MET A 17 -4.22 5.03 -5.88
N THR A 18 -3.42 5.24 -4.83
CA THR A 18 -3.90 5.68 -3.49
C THR A 18 -3.02 6.83 -2.98
N LEU A 19 -3.62 7.91 -2.44
CA LEU A 19 -2.86 9.07 -1.93
C LEU A 19 -2.34 8.84 -0.49
N VAL A 20 -1.58 7.77 -0.29
CA VAL A 20 -1.22 7.26 1.05
C VAL A 20 0.15 6.59 1.01
N HIS A 21 0.82 6.56 2.16
CA HIS A 21 2.10 5.86 2.34
C HIS A 21 1.83 4.35 2.53
N ALA A 22 1.94 3.57 1.45
CA ALA A 22 1.38 2.20 1.36
C ALA A 22 2.24 1.11 0.71
N GLY A 23 3.24 1.49 -0.08
CA GLY A 23 4.04 0.56 -0.87
C GLY A 23 5.27 0.06 -0.13
N PRO A 24 5.90 -1.01 -0.63
CA PRO A 24 7.18 -1.48 -0.11
C PRO A 24 8.26 -0.42 -0.32
N SER A 25 8.76 0.17 0.76
CA SER A 25 9.95 1.03 0.70
C SER A 25 11.20 0.16 0.63
N GLY A 26 12.12 0.43 -0.29
CA GLY A 26 13.37 -0.33 -0.44
C GLY A 26 14.28 -0.33 0.81
N GLY A 27 14.02 0.56 1.77
CA GLY A 27 14.70 0.60 3.07
C GLY A 27 13.89 0.01 4.24
N GLU A 28 12.65 -0.40 4.01
CA GLU A 28 11.72 -0.87 5.03
C GLU A 28 11.53 -2.38 4.91
N LEU A 29 12.37 -3.13 5.62
CA LEU A 29 12.36 -4.59 5.63
C LEU A 29 11.97 -5.11 7.01
N ASP A 30 11.25 -6.23 7.05
CA ASP A 30 11.00 -6.95 8.28
C ASP A 30 12.27 -7.67 8.80
N ILE A 31 12.16 -8.33 9.96
CA ILE A 31 13.29 -9.05 10.57
C ILE A 31 13.82 -10.22 9.73
N THR A 32 13.07 -10.63 8.71
CA THR A 32 13.45 -11.67 7.74
C THR A 32 13.94 -11.11 6.41
N GLY A 33 13.99 -9.78 6.28
CA GLY A 33 14.50 -9.10 5.08
C GLY A 33 13.48 -8.95 3.95
N PHE A 34 12.18 -9.17 4.22
CA PHE A 34 11.12 -8.93 3.23
C PHE A 34 10.57 -7.51 3.31
N PRO A 35 10.16 -6.90 2.18
CA PRO A 35 9.55 -5.59 2.19
C PRO A 35 8.31 -5.52 3.08
N ILE A 36 8.20 -4.48 3.88
CA ILE A 36 7.01 -4.21 4.69
C ILE A 36 5.96 -3.54 3.79
N ILE A 37 4.76 -4.11 3.80
CA ILE A 37 3.57 -3.57 3.13
C ILE A 37 2.53 -3.38 4.23
N HIS A 38 2.18 -2.13 4.54
CA HIS A 38 1.24 -1.78 5.61
C HIS A 38 -0.02 -1.09 5.06
N PRO A 39 -1.13 -1.83 4.85
CA PRO A 39 -2.44 -1.22 4.66
C PRO A 39 -2.96 -0.52 5.93
N VAL A 40 -4.16 0.06 5.84
CA VAL A 40 -4.85 0.66 6.99
C VAL A 40 -4.90 -0.31 8.17
N ASN A 41 -4.46 0.16 9.35
CA ASN A 41 -4.47 -0.60 10.62
C ASN A 41 -3.62 -1.87 10.64
N TYR A 42 -2.61 -1.99 9.78
CA TYR A 42 -1.73 -3.16 9.77
C TYR A 42 -1.00 -3.35 11.11
N PRO A 43 -0.86 -4.59 11.64
CA PRO A 43 -0.45 -4.82 13.03
C PRO A 43 1.06 -4.70 13.28
N THR A 44 1.85 -4.20 12.33
CA THR A 44 3.30 -4.00 12.51
C THR A 44 3.66 -2.69 13.20
N PHE A 45 2.71 -1.74 13.28
CA PHE A 45 2.91 -0.45 13.95
C PHE A 45 4.08 0.37 13.40
N HIS A 46 4.26 0.36 12.08
CA HIS A 46 5.37 1.06 11.44
C HIS A 46 5.22 2.59 11.52
N VAL A 47 6.35 3.32 11.53
CA VAL A 47 6.33 4.79 11.51
C VAL A 47 5.79 5.28 10.17
N GLY A 48 4.75 6.11 10.19
CA GLY A 48 4.08 6.57 8.96
C GLY A 48 3.03 5.60 8.41
N GLN A 49 2.72 4.51 9.11
CA GLN A 49 1.62 3.62 8.73
C GLN A 49 0.27 4.36 8.72
N MET A 50 -0.66 3.81 7.93
CA MET A 50 -2.04 4.27 7.92
C MET A 50 -2.82 3.81 9.15
N TYR A 51 -3.62 4.70 9.73
CA TYR A 51 -4.51 4.40 10.85
C TYR A 51 -5.92 4.94 10.62
N SER A 52 -6.92 4.20 11.08
CA SER A 52 -8.32 4.60 11.11
C SER A 52 -9.05 4.01 12.31
N GLU A 53 -9.94 4.80 12.92
CA GLU A 53 -10.85 4.34 13.98
C GLU A 53 -12.11 3.66 13.42
N HIS A 54 -12.30 3.67 12.11
CA HIS A 54 -13.42 2.96 11.50
C HIS A 54 -13.24 1.45 11.68
N ALA A 55 -14.34 0.77 12.02
CA ALA A 55 -14.30 -0.67 12.25
C ALA A 55 -13.90 -1.41 10.97
N GLY A 56 -12.82 -2.20 11.05
CA GLY A 56 -12.37 -3.11 10.00
C GLY A 56 -11.61 -2.46 8.84
N GLY A 57 -11.22 -1.19 8.92
CA GLY A 57 -10.50 -0.53 7.83
C GLY A 57 -10.64 0.99 7.81
N GLY A 58 -10.48 1.60 6.63
CA GLY A 58 -10.58 3.06 6.47
C GLY A 58 -10.87 3.48 5.03
N HIS A 59 -11.34 4.71 4.86
CA HIS A 59 -11.59 5.29 3.53
C HIS A 59 -10.31 5.85 2.92
N VAL A 60 -10.00 5.42 1.70
CA VAL A 60 -8.78 5.79 0.96
C VAL A 60 -9.18 6.51 -0.33
N CYS A 61 -8.56 7.67 -0.57
CA CYS A 61 -8.69 8.41 -1.81
C CYS A 61 -7.78 7.81 -2.89
N LEU A 62 -8.35 7.56 -4.06
CA LEU A 62 -7.66 6.98 -5.19
C LEU A 62 -7.08 8.04 -6.13
N GLY A 63 -6.18 7.63 -7.02
CA GLY A 63 -5.54 8.52 -8.01
C GLY A 63 -6.52 9.20 -8.97
N ASP A 64 -7.70 8.61 -9.17
CA ASP A 64 -8.80 9.19 -9.96
C ASP A 64 -9.74 10.11 -9.15
N GLY A 65 -9.44 10.33 -7.85
CA GLY A 65 -10.22 11.13 -6.93
C GLY A 65 -11.43 10.42 -6.31
N SER A 66 -11.69 9.15 -6.67
CA SER A 66 -12.72 8.35 -5.99
C SER A 66 -12.26 7.94 -4.59
N VAL A 67 -13.21 7.70 -3.68
CA VAL A 67 -12.91 7.25 -2.31
C VAL A 67 -13.54 5.89 -2.09
N ARG A 68 -12.75 4.93 -1.63
CA ARG A 68 -13.21 3.56 -1.35
C ARG A 68 -12.85 3.15 0.07
N PHE A 69 -13.72 2.35 0.69
CA PHE A 69 -13.39 1.70 1.96
C PHE A 69 -12.42 0.55 1.70
N VAL A 70 -11.27 0.57 2.38
CA VAL A 70 -10.25 -0.47 2.29
C VAL A 70 -10.22 -1.21 3.61
N SER A 71 -10.39 -2.53 3.53
CA SER A 71 -10.34 -3.42 4.70
C SER A 71 -8.92 -3.48 5.28
N GLU A 72 -8.82 -3.56 6.61
CA GLU A 72 -7.56 -3.89 7.32
C GLU A 72 -7.05 -5.30 6.97
N ASN A 73 -7.89 -6.13 6.35
CA ASN A 73 -7.57 -7.48 5.88
C ASN A 73 -7.33 -7.57 4.36
N ILE A 74 -7.12 -6.44 3.68
CA ILE A 74 -6.82 -6.44 2.23
C ILE A 74 -5.58 -7.31 1.92
N ASN A 75 -5.60 -7.98 0.76
CA ASN A 75 -4.43 -8.72 0.30
C ASN A 75 -3.24 -7.76 0.10
N LEU A 76 -2.09 -8.08 0.69
CA LEU A 76 -0.90 -7.21 0.65
C LEU A 76 -0.37 -6.98 -0.76
N LEU A 77 -0.45 -7.97 -1.65
CA LEU A 77 -0.02 -7.80 -3.04
C LEU A 77 -0.97 -6.87 -3.79
N THR A 78 -2.29 -7.03 -3.59
CA THR A 78 -3.28 -6.10 -4.14
C THR A 78 -3.06 -4.67 -3.63
N TRP A 79 -2.74 -4.50 -2.34
CA TRP A 79 -2.46 -3.18 -1.78
C TRP A 79 -1.19 -2.54 -2.38
N ALA A 80 -0.12 -3.32 -2.56
CA ALA A 80 1.09 -2.85 -3.22
C ALA A 80 0.84 -2.48 -4.69
N GLU A 81 0.05 -3.29 -5.42
CA GLU A 81 -0.36 -3.00 -6.80
C GLU A 81 -1.14 -1.67 -6.87
N LEU A 82 -2.07 -1.42 -5.93
CA LEU A 82 -2.84 -0.16 -5.81
C LEU A 82 -2.01 1.07 -5.39
N ALA A 83 -0.75 0.90 -5.00
CA ALA A 83 0.15 1.98 -4.63
C ALA A 83 1.18 2.33 -5.73
N SER A 84 1.17 1.61 -6.85
CA SER A 84 2.15 1.70 -7.94
C SER A 84 1.74 2.62 -9.10
N ILE A 85 2.67 3.47 -9.57
CA ILE A 85 2.50 4.35 -10.75
C ILE A 85 2.60 3.62 -12.09
N GLY A 86 3.44 2.58 -12.16
CA GLY A 86 4.03 2.10 -13.40
C GLY A 86 3.73 0.65 -13.77
N GLU A 87 2.82 -0.01 -13.04
CA GLU A 87 2.52 -1.41 -13.27
C GLU A 87 1.20 -1.61 -14.07
N GLY A 88 1.13 -2.70 -14.84
CA GLY A 88 0.17 -2.91 -15.93
C GLY A 88 -1.08 -3.71 -15.54
N GLU A 89 -1.39 -3.77 -14.25
CA GLU A 89 -2.42 -4.64 -13.70
C GLU A 89 -3.82 -4.04 -13.85
N VAL A 90 -4.78 -4.92 -14.19
CA VAL A 90 -6.21 -4.63 -14.03
C VAL A 90 -6.61 -5.11 -12.65
N THR A 91 -6.71 -4.20 -11.68
CA THR A 91 -7.17 -4.54 -10.33
C THR A 91 -8.68 -4.79 -10.34
N GLY A 92 -9.09 -5.91 -9.73
CA GLY A 92 -10.51 -6.31 -9.60
C GLY A 92 -11.24 -5.52 -8.51
N GLU A 93 -12.38 -6.03 -8.01
CA GLU A 93 -12.93 -5.51 -6.74
C GLU A 93 -12.07 -5.97 -5.55
N TYR A 94 -11.91 -5.08 -4.57
CA TYR A 94 -11.11 -5.25 -3.35
C TYR A 94 -11.71 -4.51 -2.16
#